data_AF-A0A523XF47-F1
#
_entry.id   AF-A0A523XF47-F1
#
_cell.length_a   1.000
_cell.length_b   1.000
_cell.length_c   1.000
_cell.angle_alpha   90.00
_cell.angle_beta   90.00
_cell.angle_gamma   90.00
#
_symmetry.space_group_name_H-M   'P 1'
#
loop_
_entity.id
_entity.type
_entity.pdbx_description
1 polymer ?
#
loop_
_entity_poly.entity_id
_entity_poly.type
_entity_poly.pdbx_seq_one_letter_code
_entity_poly.pdbx_strand_id
1 'polypeptide(L)'
;MNEDRFENLLKDFFRTYKGKDASTEDFKRIVEKHCGENMDWFFNQWIYGTDIPTYKFSYYTSEKPDGKYLINCRVVQEDVPDDFKMYVPLTIKFKGDQFAHLRITVDKPIKEFSFPSPMKPEKIIFNEFNSVLAKVKYVKY
;
A
#
# COMPACT_ATOMS: atom_id res chain seq x y z
N MET A 1 -2.45 -4.69 8.47
CA MET A 1 -2.60 -4.67 9.95
C MET A 1 -3.39 -3.45 10.38
N ASN A 2 -4.32 -3.61 11.33
CA ASN A 2 -5.02 -2.54 12.03
C ASN A 2 -4.22 -2.08 13.27
N GLU A 3 -4.55 -0.92 13.82
CA GLU A 3 -3.78 -0.26 14.88
C GLU A 3 -3.64 -1.11 16.15
N ASP A 4 -4.74 -1.65 16.68
CA ASP A 4 -4.72 -2.49 17.89
C ASP A 4 -3.77 -3.70 17.77
N ARG A 5 -3.75 -4.33 16.59
CA ARG A 5 -2.86 -5.48 16.34
C ARG A 5 -1.41 -5.03 16.27
N PHE A 6 -1.14 -3.87 15.67
CA PHE A 6 0.21 -3.31 15.64
C PHE A 6 0.70 -2.93 17.04
N GLU A 7 -0.14 -2.31 17.87
CA GLU A 7 0.22 -2.02 19.25
C GLU A 7 0.50 -3.29 20.05
N ASN A 8 -0.34 -4.32 19.88
CA ASN A 8 -0.16 -5.59 20.58
C ASN A 8 1.11 -6.31 20.13
N LEU A 9 1.47 -6.22 18.85
CA LEU A 9 2.74 -6.68 18.31
C LEU A 9 3.91 -5.99 19.01
N LEU A 10 3.90 -4.66 19.11
CA LEU A 10 4.98 -3.90 19.76
C LEU A 10 5.07 -4.21 21.26
N LYS A 11 3.93 -4.33 21.95
CA LYS A 11 3.86 -4.73 23.36
C LYS A 11 4.42 -6.14 23.58
N ASP A 12 4.10 -7.08 22.69
CA ASP A 12 4.62 -8.45 22.72
C ASP A 12 6.13 -8.47 22.52
N PHE A 13 6.63 -7.83 21.45
CA PHE A 13 8.07 -7.71 21.18
C PHE A 13 8.83 -7.14 22.38
N PHE A 14 8.36 -6.02 22.92
CA PHE A 14 8.98 -5.41 24.10
C PHE A 14 9.00 -6.35 25.30
N ARG A 15 7.89 -7.03 25.61
CA ARG A 15 7.81 -7.95 26.75
C ARG A 15 8.72 -9.16 26.57
N THR A 16 8.81 -9.72 25.36
CA THR A 16 9.63 -10.90 25.06
C THR A 16 11.12 -10.62 25.19
N TYR A 17 11.58 -9.45 24.73
CA TYR A 17 13.00 -9.10 24.65
C TYR A 17 13.44 -8.08 25.72
N LYS A 18 12.60 -7.76 26.70
CA LYS A 18 12.97 -6.86 27.79
C LYS A 18 14.21 -7.38 28.53
N GLY A 19 15.28 -6.60 28.52
CA GLY A 19 16.54 -6.93 29.19
C GLY A 19 17.38 -7.99 28.45
N LYS A 20 17.14 -8.19 27.15
CA LYS A 20 17.87 -9.12 26.28
C LYS A 20 18.19 -8.42 24.96
N ASP A 21 19.21 -8.93 24.26
CA ASP A 21 19.48 -8.54 22.89
C ASP A 21 18.41 -9.10 21.94
N ALA A 22 18.01 -8.32 20.95
CA ALA A 22 17.03 -8.71 19.93
C ALA A 22 17.58 -8.40 18.54
N SER A 23 17.44 -9.37 17.62
CA SER A 23 17.82 -9.22 16.21
C SER A 23 16.64 -8.80 15.33
N THR A 24 16.91 -8.48 14.06
CA THR A 24 15.85 -8.27 13.06
C THR A 24 15.03 -9.53 12.83
N GLU A 25 15.65 -10.72 12.87
CA GLU A 25 14.96 -12.01 12.75
C GLU A 25 14.06 -12.30 13.96
N ASP A 26 14.44 -11.86 15.16
CA ASP A 26 13.58 -11.90 16.34
C ASP A 26 12.32 -11.05 16.16
N PHE A 27 12.50 -9.82 15.65
CA PHE A 27 11.36 -8.93 15.37
C PHE A 27 10.45 -9.52 14.29
N LYS A 28 11.02 -10.05 13.21
CA LYS A 28 10.28 -10.72 12.13
C LYS A 28 9.41 -11.86 12.66
N ARG A 29 9.92 -12.71 13.54
CA ARG A 29 9.12 -13.79 14.17
C ARG A 29 7.90 -13.25 14.93
N ILE A 30 8.04 -12.14 15.64
CA ILE A 30 6.91 -11.50 16.32
C ILE A 30 5.94 -10.88 15.31
N VAL A 31 6.44 -10.25 14.24
CA VAL A 31 5.59 -9.71 13.17
C VAL A 31 4.76 -10.82 12.52
N GLU A 32 5.37 -11.94 12.11
CA GLU A 32 4.68 -13.07 11.49
C GLU A 32 3.63 -13.70 12.41
N LYS A 33 3.95 -13.83 13.71
CA LYS A 33 3.01 -14.29 14.73
C LYS A 33 1.75 -13.41 14.78
N HIS A 34 1.89 -12.09 14.70
CA HIS A 34 0.76 -11.16 14.76
C HIS A 34 0.07 -10.97 13.40
N CYS A 35 0.79 -11.05 12.28
CA CYS A 35 0.20 -10.97 10.94
C CYS A 35 -0.56 -12.24 10.57
N GLY A 36 -0.11 -13.41 11.05
CA GLY A 36 -0.69 -14.72 10.70
C GLY A 36 -0.28 -15.20 9.30
N GLU A 37 0.77 -14.62 8.74
CA GLU A 37 1.32 -14.96 7.42
C GLU A 37 2.85 -14.85 7.45
N ASN A 38 3.50 -15.51 6.49
CA ASN A 38 4.93 -15.36 6.26
C ASN A 38 5.22 -13.95 5.70
N MET A 39 6.18 -13.27 6.32
CA MET A 39 6.56 -11.89 6.01
C MET A 39 7.96 -11.81 5.38
N ASP A 40 8.52 -12.92 4.91
CA ASP A 40 9.82 -12.96 4.23
C ASP A 40 9.90 -11.94 3.12
N TRP A 41 8.83 -11.83 2.31
CA TRP A 41 8.77 -10.87 1.22
C TRP A 41 9.03 -9.44 1.69
N PHE A 42 8.46 -9.03 2.82
CA PHE A 42 8.58 -7.66 3.32
C PHE A 42 9.99 -7.44 3.86
N PHE A 43 10.50 -8.37 4.66
CA PHE A 43 11.83 -8.25 5.23
C PHE A 43 12.92 -8.31 4.15
N ASN A 44 12.83 -9.25 3.22
CA ASN A 44 13.79 -9.38 2.13
C ASN A 44 13.79 -8.17 1.20
N GLN A 45 12.62 -7.63 0.87
CA GLN A 45 12.52 -6.51 -0.08
C GLN A 45 12.74 -5.14 0.57
N TRP A 46 12.18 -4.90 1.76
CA TRP A 46 12.11 -3.58 2.38
C TRP A 46 13.08 -3.34 3.55
N ILE A 47 13.59 -4.41 4.17
CA ILE A 47 14.51 -4.30 5.32
C ILE A 47 15.93 -4.69 4.91
N TYR A 48 16.09 -5.79 4.18
CA TYR A 48 17.38 -6.29 3.71
C TYR A 48 17.72 -5.82 2.30
N GLY A 49 16.71 -5.55 1.48
CA GLY A 49 16.85 -5.00 0.14
C GLY A 49 17.20 -3.52 0.15
N THR A 50 17.73 -3.05 -0.99
CA THR A 50 18.14 -1.64 -1.19
C THR A 50 17.35 -0.95 -2.30
N ASP A 51 16.44 -1.66 -2.94
CA ASP A 51 15.69 -1.14 -4.08
C ASP A 51 14.61 -0.14 -3.61
N ILE A 52 14.29 0.84 -4.46
CA ILE A 52 13.24 1.84 -4.19
C ILE A 52 12.34 1.89 -5.43
N PRO A 53 11.06 1.49 -5.34
CA PRO A 53 10.19 1.44 -6.49
C PRO A 53 9.87 2.84 -7.03
N THR A 54 9.81 2.95 -8.35
CA THR A 54 9.13 4.04 -9.04
C THR A 54 7.73 3.58 -9.45
N TYR A 55 6.71 4.27 -8.94
CA TYR A 55 5.31 4.09 -9.35
C TYR A 55 4.89 5.16 -10.34
N LYS A 56 4.56 4.76 -11.57
CA LYS A 56 3.83 5.61 -12.52
C LYS A 56 2.34 5.32 -12.37
N PHE A 57 1.60 6.31 -11.86
CA PHE A 57 0.17 6.21 -11.61
C PHE A 57 -0.62 7.02 -12.63
N SER A 58 -1.61 6.39 -13.25
CA SER A 58 -2.60 7.05 -14.11
C SER A 58 -4.00 6.58 -13.77
N TYR A 59 -4.98 7.45 -14.00
CA TYR A 59 -6.38 7.10 -13.82
C TYR A 59 -7.27 7.91 -14.76
N TYR A 60 -8.45 7.38 -15.04
CA TYR A 60 -9.55 8.10 -15.67
C TYR A 60 -10.88 7.67 -15.05
N THR A 61 -11.92 8.47 -15.28
CA THR A 61 -13.27 8.17 -14.80
C THR A 61 -14.22 8.15 -15.99
N SER A 62 -15.00 7.08 -16.12
CA SER A 62 -16.12 6.99 -17.06
C SER A 62 -17.45 7.04 -16.32
N GLU A 63 -18.44 7.70 -16.93
CA GLU A 63 -19.82 7.69 -16.45
C GLU A 63 -20.53 6.45 -16.99
N LYS A 64 -21.37 5.83 -16.16
CA LYS A 64 -22.18 4.67 -16.50
C LYS A 64 -23.62 5.09 -16.81
N PRO A 65 -24.38 4.29 -17.58
CA PRO A 65 -25.78 4.60 -17.90
C PRO A 65 -26.71 4.76 -16.69
N ASP A 66 -26.35 4.19 -15.53
CA ASP A 66 -27.09 4.31 -14.27
C ASP A 66 -26.77 5.58 -13.48
N GLY A 67 -26.05 6.53 -14.07
CA GLY A 67 -25.63 7.80 -13.44
C GLY A 67 -24.48 7.65 -12.43
N LYS A 68 -23.92 6.45 -12.28
CA LYS A 68 -22.73 6.21 -11.45
C LYS A 68 -21.45 6.37 -12.25
N TYR A 69 -20.32 6.28 -11.56
CA TYR A 69 -18.99 6.39 -12.15
C TYR A 69 -18.21 5.09 -12.02
N LEU A 70 -17.36 4.81 -13.00
CA LEU A 70 -16.30 3.81 -12.92
C LEU A 70 -14.96 4.53 -12.90
N ILE A 71 -14.19 4.31 -11.85
CA ILE A 71 -12.83 4.83 -11.74
C ILE A 71 -11.90 3.71 -12.20
N ASN A 72 -11.09 4.00 -13.21
CA ASN A 72 -10.10 3.08 -13.76
C ASN A 72 -8.72 3.61 -13.43
N CYS A 73 -7.89 2.76 -12.86
CA CYS A 73 -6.55 3.09 -12.39
C CYS A 73 -5.54 2.13 -12.99
N ARG A 74 -4.34 2.64 -13.29
CA ARG A 74 -3.18 1.87 -13.71
C ARG A 74 -1.96 2.30 -12.91
N VAL A 75 -1.23 1.32 -12.40
CA VAL A 75 0.06 1.47 -11.74
C VAL A 75 1.09 0.70 -12.56
N VAL A 76 2.17 1.37 -12.96
CA VAL A 76 3.38 0.71 -13.48
C VAL A 76 4.47 0.84 -12.40
N GLN A 77 5.05 -0.29 -12.00
CA GLN A 77 6.13 -0.39 -11.03
C GLN A 77 7.45 -0.64 -11.78
N GLU A 78 8.45 0.19 -11.50
CA GLU A 78 9.77 0.18 -12.12
C GLU A 78 10.87 0.27 -11.04
N ASP A 79 12.12 0.04 -11.44
CA ASP A 79 13.33 0.13 -10.58
C ASP A 79 13.40 -0.90 -9.44
N VAL A 80 12.61 -1.97 -9.52
CA VAL A 80 12.54 -3.10 -8.56
C VAL A 80 12.28 -4.41 -9.30
N PRO A 81 12.55 -5.58 -8.68
CA PRO A 81 12.16 -6.89 -9.21
C PRO A 81 10.65 -7.03 -9.51
N ASP A 82 10.30 -7.95 -10.41
CA ASP A 82 8.91 -8.15 -10.85
C ASP A 82 7.97 -8.63 -9.72
N ASP A 83 8.51 -9.34 -8.72
CA ASP A 83 7.81 -9.84 -7.55
C ASP A 83 7.84 -8.86 -6.36
N PHE A 84 8.44 -7.68 -6.55
CA PHE A 84 8.46 -6.63 -5.54
C PHE A 84 7.03 -6.18 -5.24
N LYS A 85 6.65 -6.20 -3.96
CA LYS A 85 5.26 -5.95 -3.59
C LYS A 85 5.11 -5.06 -2.37
N MET A 86 4.00 -4.33 -2.36
CA MET A 86 3.60 -3.49 -1.23
C MET A 86 2.12 -3.17 -1.23
N TYR A 87 1.59 -2.90 -0.04
CA TYR A 87 0.28 -2.30 0.12
C TYR A 87 0.37 -0.78 0.09
N VAL A 88 -0.13 -0.16 -0.97
CA VAL A 88 -0.06 1.30 -1.18
C VAL A 88 -1.42 1.93 -0.91
N PRO A 89 -1.51 3.01 -0.09
CA PRO A 89 -2.77 3.70 0.12
C PRO A 89 -3.19 4.50 -1.12
N LEU A 90 -4.49 4.53 -1.37
CA LEU A 90 -5.12 5.31 -2.41
C LEU A 90 -6.25 6.13 -1.78
N THR A 91 -6.12 7.45 -1.80
CA THR A 91 -7.13 8.36 -1.29
C THR A 91 -7.90 8.99 -2.44
N ILE A 92 -9.22 8.95 -2.34
CA ILE A 92 -10.13 9.49 -3.34
C ILE A 92 -10.85 10.65 -2.71
N LYS A 93 -10.68 11.85 -3.28
CA LYS A 93 -11.36 13.06 -2.84
C LYS A 93 -12.55 13.33 -3.75
N PHE A 94 -13.68 13.57 -3.12
CA PHE A 94 -14.94 13.97 -3.75
C PHE A 94 -15.30 15.39 -3.33
N LYS A 95 -16.30 15.95 -4.01
CA LYS A 95 -16.83 17.27 -3.68
C LYS A 95 -17.34 17.33 -2.24
N GLY A 96 -17.13 18.47 -1.59
CA GLY A 96 -17.63 18.73 -0.22
C GLY A 96 -16.81 18.02 0.86
N ASP A 97 -15.49 17.91 0.66
CA ASP A 97 -14.53 17.30 1.60
C ASP A 97 -14.80 15.83 1.95
N GLN A 98 -15.59 15.14 1.13
CA GLN A 98 -15.79 13.70 1.28
C GLN A 98 -14.60 12.94 0.72
N PHE A 99 -14.17 11.90 1.44
CA PHE A 99 -13.03 11.08 1.04
C PHE A 99 -13.32 9.58 1.23
N ALA A 100 -12.65 8.77 0.40
CA ALA A 100 -12.55 7.33 0.58
C ALA A 100 -11.09 6.91 0.60
N HIS A 101 -10.73 6.00 1.51
CA HIS A 101 -9.40 5.42 1.58
C HIS A 101 -9.46 3.95 1.16
N LEU A 102 -8.66 3.61 0.16
CA LEU A 102 -8.45 2.24 -0.29
C LEU A 102 -6.99 1.85 -0.05
N ARG A 103 -6.76 0.55 0.05
CA ARG A 103 -5.41 -0.02 0.07
C ARG A 103 -5.27 -0.94 -1.12
N ILE A 104 -4.32 -0.64 -1.98
CA ILE A 104 -4.07 -1.39 -3.21
C ILE A 104 -2.79 -2.20 -3.00
N THR A 105 -2.86 -3.51 -3.20
CA THR A 105 -1.65 -4.32 -3.31
C THR A 105 -1.03 -4.04 -4.68
N VAL A 106 0.20 -3.57 -4.76
CA VAL A 106 1.00 -3.57 -6.00
C VAL A 106 1.96 -4.74 -5.87
N ASP A 107 1.86 -5.72 -6.76
CA ASP A 107 2.48 -7.05 -6.65
C ASP A 107 2.96 -7.59 -7.99
N LYS A 108 3.09 -6.71 -8.99
CA LYS A 108 3.52 -7.00 -10.36
C LYS A 108 3.89 -5.71 -11.09
N PRO A 109 4.67 -5.78 -12.18
CA PRO A 109 5.13 -4.61 -12.91
C PRO A 109 4.01 -3.70 -13.43
N ILE A 110 2.88 -4.27 -13.85
CA ILE A 110 1.71 -3.50 -14.31
C ILE A 110 0.46 -4.02 -13.60
N LYS A 111 -0.23 -3.13 -12.90
CA LYS A 111 -1.50 -3.43 -12.25
C LYS A 111 -2.57 -2.43 -12.66
N GLU A 112 -3.63 -2.98 -13.25
CA GLU A 112 -4.84 -2.26 -13.58
C GLU A 112 -5.95 -2.71 -12.64
N PHE A 113 -6.77 -1.75 -12.20
CA PHE A 113 -7.90 -2.01 -11.33
C PHE A 113 -8.96 -0.94 -11.53
N SER A 114 -10.21 -1.32 -11.30
CA SER A 114 -11.34 -0.41 -11.39
C SER A 114 -12.29 -0.63 -10.23
N PHE A 115 -12.98 0.43 -9.80
CA PHE A 115 -13.99 0.33 -8.76
C PHE A 115 -15.13 1.31 -9.02
N PRO A 116 -16.37 0.93 -8.66
CA PRO A 116 -17.53 1.80 -8.82
C PRO A 116 -17.48 2.96 -7.82
N SER A 117 -18.03 4.09 -8.20
CA SER A 117 -18.23 5.24 -7.32
C SER A 117 -19.61 5.87 -7.55
N PRO A 118 -20.36 6.20 -6.50
CA PRO A 118 -21.64 6.92 -6.65
C PRO A 118 -21.44 8.37 -7.11
N MET A 119 -20.23 8.91 -7.02
CA MET A 119 -19.91 10.29 -7.38
C MET A 119 -18.63 10.36 -8.21
N LYS A 120 -18.50 11.41 -9.01
CA LYS A 120 -17.28 11.70 -9.75
C LYS A 120 -16.16 12.10 -8.75
N PRO A 121 -14.97 11.47 -8.80
CA PRO A 121 -13.85 11.92 -7.99
C PRO A 121 -13.33 13.26 -8.51
N GLU A 122 -12.99 14.17 -7.60
CA GLU A 122 -12.27 15.40 -7.94
C GLU A 122 -10.77 15.14 -8.07
N LYS A 123 -10.23 14.26 -7.22
CA LYS A 123 -8.81 13.90 -7.23
C LYS A 123 -8.60 12.49 -6.69
N ILE A 124 -7.61 11.79 -7.25
CA ILE A 124 -7.11 10.52 -6.71
C ILE A 124 -5.64 10.69 -6.34
N ILE A 125 -5.32 10.43 -5.08
CA ILE A 125 -4.00 10.57 -4.49
C ILE A 125 -3.45 9.18 -4.24
N PHE A 126 -2.40 8.82 -4.96
CA PHE A 126 -1.70 7.55 -4.78
C PHE A 126 -0.55 7.75 -3.80
N ASN A 127 -0.40 6.84 -2.84
CA ASN A 127 0.61 6.90 -1.79
C ASN A 127 0.56 8.19 -0.94
N GLU A 128 -0.64 8.56 -0.45
CA GLU A 128 -0.80 9.77 0.36
C GLU A 128 0.11 9.75 1.60
N PHE A 129 0.60 10.94 1.99
CA PHE A 129 1.59 11.15 3.07
C PHE A 129 2.94 10.46 2.87
N ASN A 130 3.25 10.00 1.65
CA ASN A 130 4.44 9.19 1.37
C ASN A 130 4.51 7.94 2.28
N SER A 131 3.36 7.30 2.50
CA SER A 131 3.21 6.14 3.38
C SER A 131 4.09 4.94 2.98
N VAL A 132 4.46 4.85 1.71
CA VAL A 132 5.42 3.90 1.15
C VAL A 132 6.64 4.66 0.64
N LEU A 133 7.84 4.17 0.96
CA LEU A 133 9.09 4.67 0.39
C LEU A 133 9.13 4.36 -1.11
N ALA A 134 8.80 5.34 -1.94
CA ALA A 134 8.71 5.19 -3.38
C ALA A 134 8.84 6.55 -4.08
N LYS A 135 9.22 6.53 -5.35
CA LYS A 135 9.07 7.68 -6.26
C LYS A 135 7.71 7.57 -6.94
N VAL A 136 6.85 8.58 -6.81
CA VAL A 136 5.53 8.58 -7.46
C VAL A 136 5.51 9.60 -8.59
N LYS A 137 5.11 9.14 -9.78
CA LYS A 137 4.94 9.97 -10.99
C LYS A 137 3.50 9.85 -11.49
N TYR A 138 2.83 10.98 -11.64
CA TYR A 138 1.53 11.02 -12.29
C TYR A 138 1.71 11.10 -13.80
N VAL A 139 1.13 10.15 -14.52
CA VAL A 139 1.20 10.07 -15.98
C VAL A 139 -0.19 10.10 -16.59
N LYS A 140 -0.28 10.47 -17.87
CA LYS A 140 -1.54 10.36 -18.62
C LYS A 140 -1.87 8.88 -18.81
N TYR A 141 -3.16 8.55 -18.75
CA TYR A 141 -3.64 7.21 -19.07
C TYR A 141 -3.38 6.89 -20.54
#